data_AF-A0A5D0NUT6-F1
#
_entry.id   AF-A0A5D0NUT6-F1
#
_cell.length_a   1.000
_cell.length_b   1.000
_cell.length_c   1.000
_cell.angle_alpha   90.00
_cell.angle_beta   90.00
_cell.angle_gamma   90.00
#
_symmetry.space_group_name_H-M   'P 1'
#
loop_
_entity.id
_entity.type
_entity.pdbx_description
1 polymer ?
#
loop_
_entity_poly.entity_id
_entity_poly.type
_entity_poly.pdbx_seq_one_letter_code
_entity_poly.pdbx_strand_id
1 'polypeptide(L)'
;MKPRSVLTRLVPVAALIALSAAVAPLSGAEGGSRPPLHWKRCAQGRGDTLGRELDKAGARCAEVAVPLDHSKPGGRTITLALSRIRAKDRAHRIGTLVLNNGGPGEPTLGMPLDVRTAMKDVADRYDLVGLDPRFVGRSTPLDCGWPVGMWLRSAGATRARFDHQAAVQRDLAERCARRHADVLPYANTRDTARDIDLVRRVLGERRISFLGYSYGSYLGAVYTQMFPGRTDRVVLDSAGDPDAWGARALRGTEDEAERALRGWAAWAAERHGAYGLGATPAEVLATVDGIVAAAEERPLRVGRYEVDDQAVPYLLSVGPGDDRPAGRAEFAATVRTLYAAARRRPADPGPELDGFLAFVLTSEGSPLASPAAAITCGDRAVPRDPDAYWDDVQRSRALHPLFGPLKNNIWPCAFWPNGPREAPTRIGNATPTLIVSATGDTATTYAGSRAMHRALTGSRLLTLRGATAHGIYGEYGDACVDTAVNAYLATGLLPAADPTCDAGTA
;
A
#
# COMPACT_ATOMS: atom_id res chain seq x y z
N MET A 1 -47.09 29.26 -69.06
CA MET A 1 -46.14 29.53 -70.17
C MET A 1 -45.39 28.24 -70.49
N LYS A 2 -45.26 27.98 -71.79
CA LYS A 2 -44.82 26.72 -72.43
C LYS A 2 -43.31 26.41 -72.25
N PRO A 3 -42.89 25.16 -72.56
CA PRO A 3 -41.65 24.50 -72.14
C PRO A 3 -40.53 24.54 -73.21
N ARG A 4 -39.31 24.08 -72.86
CA ARG A 4 -38.26 23.61 -73.79
C ARG A 4 -37.54 22.42 -73.13
N SER A 5 -37.80 21.16 -73.52
CA SER A 5 -37.22 20.39 -74.66
C SER A 5 -35.70 20.21 -74.53
N VAL A 6 -35.23 19.07 -74.00
CA VAL A 6 -34.80 17.84 -74.72
C VAL A 6 -33.49 18.01 -75.48
N LEU A 7 -32.45 17.28 -75.02
CA LEU A 7 -31.48 16.67 -75.93
C LEU A 7 -31.08 15.29 -75.41
N THR A 8 -31.60 14.31 -76.12
CA THR A 8 -31.31 12.87 -76.06
C THR A 8 -29.88 12.62 -76.55
N ARG A 9 -29.10 11.81 -75.84
CA ARG A 9 -28.02 11.01 -76.44
C ARG A 9 -28.06 9.58 -75.89
N LEU A 10 -27.90 8.67 -76.83
CA LEU A 10 -28.05 7.22 -76.73
C LEU A 10 -26.93 6.54 -75.93
N VAL A 11 -27.36 5.41 -75.34
CA VAL A 11 -26.72 4.30 -74.63
C VAL A 11 -25.44 3.76 -75.29
N PRO A 12 -24.49 3.19 -74.51
CA PRO A 12 -24.35 1.73 -74.55
C PRO A 12 -24.40 1.08 -73.16
N VAL A 13 -25.07 -0.06 -73.15
CA VAL A 13 -25.25 -0.99 -72.03
C VAL A 13 -23.87 -1.51 -71.61
N ALA A 14 -23.49 -1.27 -70.36
CA ALA A 14 -22.40 -1.99 -69.70
C ALA A 14 -22.99 -2.72 -68.50
N ALA A 15 -23.03 -4.05 -68.61
CA ALA A 15 -23.41 -4.94 -67.52
C ALA A 15 -22.44 -4.76 -66.35
N LEU A 16 -22.95 -4.28 -65.21
CA LEU A 16 -22.24 -4.29 -63.94
C LEU A 16 -22.98 -5.20 -62.98
N ILE A 17 -22.32 -6.31 -62.70
CA ILE A 17 -22.65 -7.37 -61.77
C ILE A 17 -22.91 -6.74 -60.39
N ALA A 18 -24.14 -6.88 -59.90
CA ALA A 18 -24.49 -6.57 -58.52
C ALA A 18 -23.84 -7.61 -57.60
N LEU A 19 -22.68 -7.28 -57.03
CA LEU A 19 -22.13 -8.01 -55.88
C LEU A 19 -22.90 -7.56 -54.64
N SER A 20 -23.87 -8.38 -54.23
CA SER A 20 -24.49 -8.34 -52.91
C SER A 20 -23.42 -8.65 -51.86
N ALA A 21 -22.73 -7.62 -51.36
CA ALA A 21 -21.90 -7.76 -50.17
C ALA A 21 -22.83 -7.93 -48.96
N ALA A 22 -22.91 -9.15 -48.44
CA ALA A 22 -23.56 -9.45 -47.19
C ALA A 22 -22.97 -8.57 -46.08
N VAL A 23 -23.80 -7.70 -45.50
CA VAL A 23 -23.48 -7.02 -44.24
C VAL A 23 -23.59 -8.07 -43.15
N ALA A 24 -22.47 -8.74 -42.86
CA ALA A 24 -22.36 -9.56 -41.66
C ALA A 24 -22.39 -8.62 -40.43
N PRO A 25 -23.24 -8.86 -39.43
CA PRO A 25 -23.16 -8.11 -38.20
C PRO A 25 -21.81 -8.44 -37.54
N LEU A 26 -21.03 -7.40 -37.22
CA LEU A 26 -19.92 -7.50 -36.29
C LEU A 26 -20.49 -7.79 -34.90
N SER A 27 -20.83 -9.05 -34.66
CA SER A 27 -21.05 -9.57 -33.32
C SER A 27 -19.75 -9.37 -32.54
N GLY A 28 -19.85 -8.64 -31.44
CA GLY A 28 -18.73 -8.32 -30.56
C GLY A 28 -17.97 -9.58 -30.14
N ALA A 29 -16.65 -9.42 -30.04
CA ALA A 29 -15.76 -10.40 -29.43
C ALA A 29 -15.99 -10.48 -27.91
N GLU A 30 -17.17 -10.93 -27.49
CA GLU A 30 -17.42 -11.49 -26.16
C GLU A 30 -17.46 -13.02 -26.32
N GLY A 31 -16.30 -13.68 -26.23
CA GLY A 31 -16.31 -15.15 -26.39
C GLY A 31 -14.97 -15.86 -26.58
N GLY A 32 -13.82 -15.19 -26.45
CA GLY A 32 -12.55 -15.91 -26.37
C GLY A 32 -12.46 -16.64 -25.03
N SER A 33 -12.69 -17.96 -25.01
CA SER A 33 -12.47 -18.81 -23.84
C SER A 33 -11.02 -18.63 -23.39
N ARG A 34 -10.80 -17.87 -22.32
CA ARG A 34 -9.46 -17.73 -21.74
C ARG A 34 -9.04 -19.09 -21.19
N PRO A 35 -7.81 -19.54 -21.44
CA PRO A 35 -7.37 -20.83 -20.95
C PRO A 35 -7.54 -20.91 -19.42
N PRO A 36 -8.01 -22.05 -18.88
CA PRO A 36 -8.26 -22.20 -17.46
C PRO A 36 -6.97 -22.02 -16.67
N LEU A 37 -7.08 -21.41 -15.48
CA LEU A 37 -5.93 -21.26 -14.60
C LEU A 37 -5.38 -22.61 -14.17
N HIS A 38 -4.08 -22.81 -14.38
CA HIS A 38 -3.36 -23.98 -13.90
C HIS A 38 -2.98 -23.79 -12.43
N TRP A 39 -3.80 -24.34 -11.54
CA TRP A 39 -3.57 -24.32 -10.09
C TRP A 39 -2.57 -25.41 -9.69
N LYS A 40 -1.50 -25.00 -9.02
CA LYS A 40 -0.41 -25.85 -8.51
C LYS A 40 -0.25 -25.72 -7.00
N ARG A 41 0.65 -26.52 -6.43
CA ARG A 41 1.16 -26.30 -5.06
C ARG A 41 1.84 -24.93 -4.98
N CYS A 42 1.75 -24.30 -3.82
CA CYS A 42 2.33 -22.99 -3.57
C CYS A 42 3.83 -23.05 -3.27
N ALA A 43 4.31 -24.12 -2.63
CA ALA A 43 5.72 -24.28 -2.34
C ALA A 43 6.56 -24.41 -3.63
N GLN A 44 7.54 -23.53 -3.80
CA GLN A 44 8.50 -23.56 -4.92
C GLN A 44 9.80 -24.31 -4.58
N GLY A 45 9.99 -24.72 -3.32
CA GLY A 45 11.18 -25.47 -2.87
C GLY A 45 11.24 -25.67 -1.36
N ARG A 46 12.29 -26.35 -0.89
CA ARG A 46 12.48 -26.64 0.55
C ARG A 46 12.72 -25.41 1.42
N GLY A 47 13.20 -24.30 0.85
CA GLY A 47 13.39 -23.02 1.55
C GLY A 47 12.15 -22.13 1.60
N ASP A 48 11.09 -22.46 0.83
CA ASP A 48 9.90 -21.61 0.69
C ASP A 48 8.89 -21.84 1.83
N THR A 49 9.11 -21.20 2.98
CA THR A 49 8.27 -21.37 4.18
C THR A 49 6.83 -20.93 3.92
N LEU A 50 6.62 -19.75 3.34
CA LEU A 50 5.30 -19.23 2.99
C LEU A 50 4.53 -20.20 2.09
N GLY A 51 5.16 -20.71 1.02
CA GLY A 51 4.51 -21.65 0.12
C GLY A 51 4.10 -22.96 0.79
N ARG A 52 4.89 -23.44 1.76
CA ARG A 52 4.54 -24.63 2.55
C ARG A 52 3.39 -24.37 3.51
N GLU A 53 3.33 -23.21 4.15
CA GLU A 53 2.23 -22.82 5.02
C GLU A 53 0.92 -22.70 4.25
N LEU A 54 0.97 -22.07 3.07
CA LEU A 54 -0.15 -22.02 2.12
C LEU A 54 -0.62 -23.42 1.71
N ASP A 55 0.32 -24.31 1.31
CA ASP A 55 -0.02 -25.69 0.96
C ASP A 55 -0.65 -26.45 2.14
N LYS A 56 -0.14 -26.25 3.37
CA LYS A 56 -0.67 -26.86 4.60
C LYS A 56 -2.08 -26.36 4.92
N ALA A 57 -2.37 -25.09 4.64
CA ALA A 57 -3.70 -24.49 4.80
C ALA A 57 -4.71 -24.91 3.70
N GLY A 58 -4.27 -25.69 2.72
CA GLY A 58 -5.08 -26.13 1.58
C GLY A 58 -5.16 -25.12 0.44
N ALA A 59 -4.31 -24.09 0.44
CA ALA A 59 -4.23 -23.13 -0.65
C ALA A 59 -3.67 -23.78 -1.93
N ARG A 60 -4.02 -23.21 -3.07
CA ARG A 60 -3.37 -23.48 -4.35
C ARG A 60 -2.87 -22.18 -4.94
N CYS A 61 -1.75 -22.24 -5.65
CA CYS A 61 -1.19 -21.08 -6.32
C CYS A 61 -1.31 -21.19 -7.84
N ALA A 62 -1.37 -20.05 -8.52
CA ALA A 62 -1.45 -19.97 -9.97
C ALA A 62 -0.68 -18.73 -10.45
N GLU A 63 -0.41 -18.71 -11.75
CA GLU A 63 0.22 -17.59 -12.44
C GLU A 63 -0.71 -17.11 -13.57
N VAL A 64 -0.82 -15.79 -13.74
CA VAL A 64 -1.63 -15.16 -14.79
C VAL A 64 -0.72 -14.26 -15.62
N ALA A 65 -0.67 -14.51 -16.92
CA ALA A 65 -0.04 -13.57 -17.84
C ALA A 65 -0.96 -12.36 -18.08
N VAL A 66 -0.43 -11.16 -17.88
CA VAL A 66 -1.12 -9.87 -18.13
C VAL A 66 -0.27 -9.00 -19.04
N PRO A 67 -0.86 -8.09 -19.82
CA PRO A 67 -0.06 -7.15 -20.59
C PRO A 67 0.71 -6.22 -19.65
N LEU A 68 1.98 -5.97 -19.98
CA LEU A 68 2.75 -4.94 -19.31
C LEU A 68 2.07 -3.58 -19.49
N ASP A 69 1.75 -3.26 -20.74
CA ASP A 69 1.01 -2.06 -21.17
C ASP A 69 -0.43 -2.43 -21.50
N HIS A 70 -1.38 -2.04 -20.66
CA HIS A 70 -2.80 -2.31 -20.89
C HIS A 70 -3.37 -1.61 -22.13
N SER A 71 -2.71 -0.58 -22.67
CA SER A 71 -3.07 0.03 -23.96
C SER A 71 -2.62 -0.80 -25.17
N LYS A 72 -1.74 -1.79 -24.95
CA LYS A 72 -1.23 -2.73 -25.96
C LYS A 72 -1.43 -4.18 -25.50
N PRO A 73 -2.69 -4.69 -25.46
CA PRO A 73 -3.02 -5.99 -24.88
C PRO A 73 -2.37 -7.19 -25.57
N GLY A 74 -1.94 -7.06 -26.84
CA GLY A 74 -1.16 -8.09 -27.56
C GLY A 74 0.36 -7.92 -27.49
N GLY A 75 0.86 -6.99 -26.67
CA GLY A 75 2.29 -6.68 -26.53
C GLY A 75 3.00 -7.58 -25.51
N ARG A 76 4.14 -7.07 -25.00
CA ARG A 76 4.91 -7.73 -23.94
C ARG A 76 4.04 -7.99 -22.71
N THR A 77 4.15 -9.18 -22.14
CA THR A 77 3.44 -9.60 -20.94
C THR A 77 4.35 -9.65 -19.72
N ILE A 78 3.75 -9.57 -18.54
CA ILE A 78 4.33 -9.91 -17.24
C ILE A 78 3.46 -11.01 -16.60
N THR A 79 3.99 -11.62 -15.55
CA THR A 79 3.29 -12.69 -14.81
C THR A 79 2.88 -12.18 -13.44
N LEU A 80 1.62 -12.38 -13.08
CA LEU A 80 1.11 -12.17 -11.74
C LEU A 80 0.98 -13.50 -11.01
N ALA A 81 1.38 -13.54 -9.73
CA ALA A 81 1.23 -14.68 -8.86
C ALA A 81 -0.03 -14.54 -7.98
N LEU A 82 -0.74 -15.65 -7.81
CA LEU A 82 -1.93 -15.73 -6.97
C LEU A 82 -1.86 -16.92 -6.04
N SER A 83 -2.39 -16.76 -4.83
CA SER A 83 -2.74 -17.84 -3.92
C SER A 83 -4.26 -17.86 -3.76
N ARG A 84 -4.83 -19.04 -3.53
CA ARG A 84 -6.27 -19.18 -3.26
C ARG A 84 -6.53 -20.25 -2.23
N ILE A 85 -7.20 -19.87 -1.14
CA ILE A 85 -7.92 -20.80 -0.27
C ILE A 85 -9.38 -20.81 -0.72
N ARG A 86 -9.91 -21.98 -1.05
CA ARG A 86 -11.30 -22.09 -1.51
C ARG A 86 -12.29 -22.04 -0.34
N ALA A 87 -13.46 -21.49 -0.60
CA ALA A 87 -14.63 -21.59 0.28
C ALA A 87 -14.88 -23.06 0.63
N LYS A 88 -15.04 -23.36 1.93
CA LYS A 88 -15.43 -24.71 2.38
C LYS A 88 -16.91 -24.97 2.07
N ASP A 89 -17.77 -24.00 2.36
CA ASP A 89 -19.20 -24.05 2.05
C ASP A 89 -19.42 -23.60 0.59
N ARG A 90 -19.38 -24.58 -0.31
CA ARG A 90 -19.62 -24.36 -1.74
C ARG A 90 -21.10 -24.07 -2.05
N ALA A 91 -22.03 -24.51 -1.21
CA ALA A 91 -23.46 -24.36 -1.44
C ALA A 91 -23.92 -22.92 -1.16
N HIS A 92 -23.34 -22.26 -0.15
CA HIS A 92 -23.64 -20.88 0.23
C HIS A 92 -22.50 -19.91 -0.08
N ARG A 93 -21.67 -20.24 -1.07
CA ARG A 93 -20.54 -19.41 -1.48
C ARG A 93 -21.00 -18.00 -1.89
N ILE A 94 -20.41 -16.98 -1.28
CA ILE A 94 -20.65 -15.58 -1.60
C ILE A 94 -19.86 -15.17 -2.85
N GLY A 95 -18.56 -15.45 -2.90
CA GLY A 95 -17.72 -14.99 -4.01
C GLY A 95 -16.23 -15.14 -3.75
N THR A 96 -15.43 -14.47 -4.57
CA THR A 96 -14.00 -14.30 -4.36
C THR A 96 -13.73 -13.00 -3.59
N LEU A 97 -12.92 -13.06 -2.53
CA LEU A 97 -12.39 -11.90 -1.82
C LEU A 97 -10.91 -11.72 -2.18
N VAL A 98 -10.60 -10.65 -2.91
CA VAL A 98 -9.23 -10.26 -3.28
C VAL A 98 -8.63 -9.41 -2.17
N LEU A 99 -7.39 -9.74 -1.78
CA LEU A 99 -6.71 -9.17 -0.62
C LEU A 99 -5.52 -8.29 -1.04
N ASN A 100 -5.31 -7.17 -0.36
CA ASN A 100 -4.11 -6.36 -0.50
C ASN A 100 -3.66 -5.73 0.83
N ASN A 101 -2.41 -5.96 1.23
CA ASN A 101 -1.87 -5.52 2.53
C ASN A 101 -1.41 -4.05 2.54
N GLY A 102 -1.26 -3.46 1.36
CA GLY A 102 -0.74 -2.11 1.23
C GLY A 102 0.76 -2.07 0.97
N GLY A 103 1.46 -1.25 1.74
CA GLY A 103 2.82 -0.78 1.45
C GLY A 103 2.82 0.61 0.77
N PRO A 104 2.78 0.73 -0.57
CA PRO A 104 2.75 -0.31 -1.62
C PRO A 104 4.00 -1.21 -1.58
N GLY A 105 4.00 -2.29 -2.36
CA GLY A 105 5.18 -3.16 -2.49
C GLY A 105 5.20 -4.39 -1.59
N GLU A 106 4.18 -4.57 -0.75
CA GLU A 106 4.05 -5.76 0.09
C GLU A 106 3.42 -6.95 -0.66
N PRO A 107 4.04 -8.15 -0.61
CA PRO A 107 3.45 -9.38 -1.12
C PRO A 107 2.14 -9.73 -0.40
N THR A 108 1.18 -10.28 -1.13
CA THR A 108 -0.16 -10.58 -0.61
C THR A 108 -0.49 -12.06 -0.67
N LEU A 109 0.38 -12.91 -1.25
CA LEU A 109 0.15 -14.36 -1.34
C LEU A 109 -0.14 -15.01 0.02
N GLY A 110 0.41 -14.50 1.11
CA GLY A 110 0.20 -15.02 2.46
C GLY A 110 -1.11 -14.59 3.13
N MET A 111 -1.70 -13.46 2.72
CA MET A 111 -2.85 -12.87 3.39
C MET A 111 -4.06 -13.80 3.59
N PRO A 112 -4.37 -14.76 2.69
CA PRO A 112 -5.46 -15.70 2.95
C PRO A 112 -5.32 -16.50 4.25
N LEU A 113 -4.10 -16.68 4.80
CA LEU A 113 -3.88 -17.37 6.06
C LEU A 113 -4.45 -16.57 7.25
N ASP A 114 -4.09 -15.29 7.33
CA ASP A 114 -4.45 -14.42 8.45
C ASP A 114 -5.89 -13.95 8.32
N VAL A 115 -6.31 -13.52 7.13
CA VAL A 115 -7.69 -13.08 6.88
C VAL A 115 -8.69 -14.20 7.13
N ARG A 116 -8.35 -15.45 6.81
CA ARG A 116 -9.22 -16.60 7.15
C ARG A 116 -9.44 -16.73 8.66
N THR A 117 -8.42 -16.45 9.46
CA THR A 117 -8.50 -16.49 10.92
C THR A 117 -9.39 -15.35 11.43
N ALA A 118 -9.19 -14.13 10.95
CA ALA A 118 -10.00 -12.96 11.30
C ALA A 118 -11.49 -13.10 10.93
N MET A 119 -11.76 -13.71 9.77
CA MET A 119 -13.11 -13.92 9.25
C MET A 119 -13.91 -15.01 9.96
N LYS A 120 -13.26 -15.89 10.74
CA LYS A 120 -13.90 -17.04 11.41
C LYS A 120 -14.77 -17.83 10.41
N ASP A 121 -16.01 -18.16 10.78
CA ASP A 121 -16.94 -18.92 9.94
C ASP A 121 -17.34 -18.18 8.65
N VAL A 122 -17.18 -16.85 8.58
CA VAL A 122 -17.48 -16.08 7.36
C VAL A 122 -16.54 -16.50 6.22
N ALA A 123 -15.28 -16.84 6.53
CA ALA A 123 -14.29 -17.27 5.53
C ALA A 123 -14.74 -18.51 4.74
N ASP A 124 -15.55 -19.39 5.36
CA ASP A 124 -15.96 -20.63 4.73
C ASP A 124 -16.86 -20.42 3.51
N ARG A 125 -17.41 -19.21 3.33
CA ARG A 125 -18.22 -18.80 2.16
C ARG A 125 -17.44 -18.02 1.09
N TYR A 126 -16.15 -17.79 1.28
CA TYR A 126 -15.31 -17.03 0.34
C TYR A 126 -14.18 -17.86 -0.27
N ASP A 127 -13.93 -17.67 -1.56
CA ASP A 127 -12.62 -17.98 -2.11
C ASP A 127 -11.69 -16.80 -1.76
N LEU A 128 -10.76 -16.99 -0.82
CA LEU A 128 -9.79 -15.97 -0.40
C LEU A 128 -8.61 -15.98 -1.36
N VAL A 129 -8.32 -14.84 -1.99
CA VAL A 129 -7.29 -14.71 -3.01
C VAL A 129 -6.28 -13.65 -2.63
N GLY A 130 -5.04 -14.07 -2.38
CA GLY A 130 -3.88 -13.19 -2.43
C GLY A 130 -3.44 -13.00 -3.87
N LEU A 131 -3.24 -11.75 -4.29
CA LEU A 131 -2.77 -11.38 -5.62
C LEU A 131 -1.56 -10.44 -5.45
N ASP A 132 -0.36 -10.96 -5.65
CA ASP A 132 0.84 -10.13 -5.63
C ASP A 132 0.70 -9.09 -6.76
N PRO A 133 0.70 -7.78 -6.46
CA PRO A 133 0.63 -6.75 -7.50
C PRO A 133 1.75 -6.92 -8.52
N ARG A 134 1.59 -6.35 -9.72
CA ARG A 134 2.68 -6.30 -10.70
C ARG A 134 3.97 -5.80 -10.04
N PHE A 135 5.07 -6.48 -10.33
CA PHE A 135 6.41 -6.20 -9.82
C PHE A 135 6.67 -6.45 -8.33
N VAL A 136 5.67 -6.96 -7.61
CA VAL A 136 5.74 -7.25 -6.17
C VAL A 136 5.84 -8.75 -5.93
N GLY A 137 6.60 -9.16 -4.91
CA GLY A 137 6.66 -10.54 -4.47
C GLY A 137 7.04 -11.50 -5.61
N ARG A 138 6.16 -12.44 -5.93
CA ARG A 138 6.40 -13.42 -7.01
C ARG A 138 5.93 -12.96 -8.40
N SER A 139 5.31 -11.78 -8.50
CA SER A 139 4.77 -11.23 -9.75
C SER A 139 5.84 -10.46 -10.53
N THR A 140 6.61 -11.13 -11.39
CA THR A 140 7.70 -10.52 -12.20
C THR A 140 8.50 -9.50 -11.38
N PRO A 141 9.21 -9.94 -10.32
CA PRO A 141 9.72 -9.06 -9.28
C PRO A 141 10.64 -7.97 -9.81
N LEU A 142 10.47 -6.75 -9.29
CA LEU A 142 11.35 -5.62 -9.54
C LEU A 142 12.22 -5.38 -8.30
N ASP A 143 13.53 -5.49 -8.47
CA ASP A 143 14.50 -5.11 -7.46
C ASP A 143 15.53 -4.15 -8.06
N CYS A 144 15.56 -2.91 -7.56
CA CYS A 144 16.48 -1.89 -8.00
C CYS A 144 17.90 -2.10 -7.48
N GLY A 145 18.16 -3.14 -6.67
CA GLY A 145 19.44 -3.46 -6.06
C GLY A 145 20.01 -2.29 -5.27
N TRP A 146 19.16 -1.73 -4.41
CA TRP A 146 19.50 -0.65 -3.50
C TRP A 146 20.38 -1.17 -2.36
N PRO A 147 21.32 -0.35 -1.86
CA PRO A 147 22.14 -0.71 -0.70
C PRO A 147 21.39 -0.57 0.63
N VAL A 148 20.16 -0.05 0.60
CA VAL A 148 19.26 0.16 1.74
C VAL A 148 17.88 -0.38 1.40
N GLY A 149 17.11 -0.77 2.42
CA GLY A 149 15.77 -1.31 2.24
C GLY A 149 14.66 -0.39 2.72
N MET A 150 14.98 0.87 3.05
CA MET A 150 14.00 1.92 3.20
C MET A 150 14.59 3.26 2.74
N TRP A 151 13.91 3.94 1.81
CA TRP A 151 14.35 5.25 1.31
C TRP A 151 13.88 6.41 2.19
N LEU A 152 12.88 6.19 3.05
CA LEU A 152 12.39 7.19 3.99
C LEU A 152 13.49 7.52 5.01
N ARG A 153 14.00 8.74 4.92
CA ARG A 153 15.06 9.31 5.75
C ARG A 153 14.73 10.77 6.07
N SER A 154 15.15 11.23 7.23
CA SER A 154 15.13 12.63 7.60
C SER A 154 16.12 13.45 6.76
N ALA A 155 15.74 14.68 6.44
CA ALA A 155 16.62 15.66 5.80
C ALA A 155 17.89 15.97 6.61
N GLY A 156 17.91 15.66 7.92
CA GLY A 156 19.00 15.98 8.83
C GLY A 156 19.03 17.46 9.23
N ALA A 157 19.93 17.84 10.13
CA ALA A 157 19.88 19.13 10.81
C ALA A 157 20.21 20.35 9.92
N THR A 158 21.05 20.19 8.90
CA THR A 158 21.64 21.30 8.14
C THR A 158 21.40 21.18 6.64
N ARG A 159 21.63 22.27 5.89
CA ARG A 159 21.55 22.24 4.42
C ARG A 159 22.51 21.20 3.81
N ALA A 160 23.73 21.09 4.34
CA ALA A 160 24.69 20.09 3.87
C ALA A 160 24.19 18.65 4.08
N ARG A 161 23.52 18.36 5.20
CA ARG A 161 22.89 17.05 5.46
C ARG A 161 21.72 16.78 4.50
N PHE A 162 20.93 17.80 4.19
CA PHE A 162 19.87 17.70 3.19
C PHE A 162 20.41 17.45 1.79
N ASP A 163 21.44 18.18 1.36
CA ASP A 163 22.06 18.00 0.04
C ASP A 163 22.71 16.61 -0.09
N HIS A 164 23.29 16.09 0.98
CA HIS A 164 23.74 14.69 1.06
C HIS A 164 22.57 13.72 0.83
N GLN A 165 21.43 13.90 1.51
CA GLN A 165 20.26 13.07 1.27
C GLN A 165 19.74 13.20 -0.15
N ALA A 166 19.64 14.41 -0.70
CA ALA A 166 19.25 14.60 -2.10
C ALA A 166 20.14 13.80 -3.06
N ALA A 167 21.45 13.74 -2.81
CA ALA A 167 22.38 12.94 -3.59
C ALA A 167 22.15 11.43 -3.42
N VAL A 168 21.92 10.94 -2.19
CA VAL A 168 21.58 9.54 -1.92
C VAL A 168 20.28 9.14 -2.65
N GLN A 169 19.23 9.95 -2.52
CA GLN A 169 17.93 9.68 -3.13
C GLN A 169 17.98 9.70 -4.66
N ARG A 170 18.85 10.55 -5.24
CA ARG A 170 19.16 10.54 -6.68
C ARG A 170 19.84 9.24 -7.10
N ASP A 171 20.87 8.78 -6.39
CA ASP A 171 21.53 7.50 -6.68
C ASP A 171 20.55 6.32 -6.63
N LEU A 172 19.64 6.29 -5.65
CA LEU A 172 18.58 5.27 -5.58
C LEU A 172 17.69 5.28 -6.84
N ALA A 173 17.22 6.45 -7.27
CA ALA A 173 16.41 6.59 -8.49
C ALA A 173 17.18 6.15 -9.76
N GLU A 174 18.45 6.53 -9.87
CA GLU A 174 19.29 6.17 -11.02
C GLU A 174 19.59 4.66 -11.07
N ARG A 175 19.78 4.00 -9.92
CA ARG A 175 19.93 2.53 -9.86
C ARG A 175 18.70 1.82 -10.40
N CYS A 176 17.50 2.29 -10.02
CA CYS A 176 16.25 1.77 -10.59
C CYS A 176 16.19 2.02 -12.10
N ALA A 177 16.49 3.24 -12.54
CA ALA A 177 16.45 3.60 -13.96
C ALA A 177 17.39 2.72 -14.80
N ARG A 178 18.63 2.50 -14.36
CA ARG A 178 19.61 1.66 -15.07
C ARG A 178 19.17 0.21 -15.21
N ARG A 179 18.44 -0.33 -14.22
CA ARG A 179 18.03 -1.74 -14.18
C ARG A 179 16.67 -2.00 -14.83
N HIS A 180 15.73 -1.06 -14.71
CA HIS A 180 14.30 -1.31 -14.93
C HIS A 180 13.57 -0.23 -15.74
N ALA A 181 14.28 0.67 -16.44
CA ALA A 181 13.67 1.80 -17.18
C ALA A 181 12.50 1.40 -18.09
N ASP A 182 12.51 0.19 -18.64
CA ASP A 182 11.50 -0.33 -19.56
C ASP A 182 10.22 -0.84 -18.87
N VAL A 183 10.25 -1.08 -17.55
CA VAL A 183 9.07 -1.50 -16.76
C VAL A 183 8.58 -0.43 -15.78
N LEU A 184 9.45 0.49 -15.34
CA LEU A 184 9.11 1.56 -14.39
C LEU A 184 7.84 2.37 -14.75
N PRO A 185 7.57 2.73 -16.02
CA PRO A 185 6.35 3.46 -16.36
C PRO A 185 5.04 2.71 -16.05
N TYR A 186 5.10 1.39 -15.89
CA TYR A 186 3.95 0.50 -15.71
C TYR A 186 3.75 0.05 -14.26
N ALA A 187 4.66 0.42 -13.36
CA ALA A 187 4.52 0.20 -11.93
C ALA A 187 3.69 1.34 -11.33
N ASN A 188 2.37 1.20 -11.36
CA ASN A 188 1.43 2.20 -10.83
C ASN A 188 0.10 1.53 -10.41
N THR A 189 -0.69 2.24 -9.61
CA THR A 189 -1.96 1.77 -9.05
C THR A 189 -3.00 1.51 -10.13
N ARG A 190 -3.09 2.36 -11.16
CA ARG A 190 -4.11 2.25 -12.22
C ARG A 190 -3.93 0.97 -13.03
N ASP A 191 -2.70 0.64 -13.37
CA ASP A 191 -2.37 -0.60 -14.04
C ASP A 191 -2.54 -1.83 -13.12
N THR A 192 -2.27 -1.69 -11.83
CA THR A 192 -2.58 -2.73 -10.83
C THR A 192 -4.11 -2.96 -10.72
N ALA A 193 -4.93 -1.91 -10.80
CA ALA A 193 -6.38 -2.04 -10.82
C ALA A 193 -6.88 -2.75 -12.10
N ARG A 194 -6.26 -2.50 -13.25
CA ARG A 194 -6.55 -3.22 -14.50
C ARG A 194 -6.18 -4.70 -14.42
N ASP A 195 -5.08 -5.02 -13.73
CA ASP A 195 -4.69 -6.40 -13.45
C ASP A 195 -5.74 -7.11 -12.59
N ILE A 196 -6.22 -6.46 -11.53
CA ILE A 196 -7.31 -7.00 -10.68
C ILE A 196 -8.56 -7.29 -11.54
N ASP A 197 -8.94 -6.39 -12.45
CA ASP A 197 -10.12 -6.61 -13.31
C ASP A 197 -9.90 -7.75 -14.32
N LEU A 198 -8.67 -7.92 -14.81
CA LEU A 198 -8.31 -9.06 -15.67
C LEU A 198 -8.37 -10.36 -14.88
N VAL A 199 -7.79 -10.40 -13.69
CA VAL A 199 -7.80 -11.55 -12.78
C VAL A 199 -9.23 -11.92 -12.41
N ARG A 200 -10.10 -10.95 -12.07
CA ARG A 200 -11.53 -11.16 -11.83
C ARG A 200 -12.16 -11.98 -12.97
N ARG A 201 -11.96 -11.57 -14.22
CA ARG A 201 -12.49 -12.30 -15.38
C ARG A 201 -11.91 -13.71 -15.52
N VAL A 202 -10.61 -13.88 -15.31
CA VAL A 202 -9.92 -15.18 -15.43
C VAL A 202 -10.36 -16.14 -14.33
N LEU A 203 -10.70 -15.64 -13.14
CA LEU A 203 -11.32 -16.40 -12.06
C LEU A 203 -12.79 -16.77 -12.34
N GLY A 204 -13.37 -16.27 -13.44
CA GLY A 204 -14.77 -16.49 -13.78
C GLY A 204 -15.76 -15.61 -13.00
N GLU A 205 -15.27 -14.56 -12.34
CA GLU A 205 -16.08 -13.73 -11.47
C GLU A 205 -16.76 -12.59 -12.24
N ARG A 206 -18.06 -12.42 -12.03
CA ARG A 206 -18.77 -11.22 -12.49
C ARG A 206 -18.42 -10.01 -11.63
N ARG A 207 -18.31 -10.21 -10.32
CA ARG A 207 -17.95 -9.24 -9.29
C ARG A 207 -17.00 -9.90 -8.29
N ILE A 208 -16.12 -9.12 -7.70
CA ILE A 208 -15.27 -9.56 -6.58
C ILE A 208 -15.59 -8.77 -5.32
N SER A 209 -15.36 -9.39 -4.17
CA SER A 209 -15.16 -8.63 -2.94
C SER A 209 -13.70 -8.21 -2.83
N PHE A 210 -13.41 -7.14 -2.10
CA PHE A 210 -12.07 -6.59 -1.93
C PHE A 210 -11.84 -6.17 -0.48
N LEU A 211 -10.70 -6.56 0.09
CA LEU A 211 -10.21 -6.08 1.39
C LEU A 211 -8.81 -5.51 1.19
N GLY A 212 -8.67 -4.22 1.44
CA GLY A 212 -7.40 -3.50 1.30
C GLY A 212 -7.04 -2.75 2.57
N TYR A 213 -5.83 -2.97 3.06
CA TYR A 213 -5.23 -2.24 4.17
C TYR A 213 -4.29 -1.16 3.64
N SER A 214 -4.20 -0.01 4.32
CA SER A 214 -3.19 1.02 4.01
C SER A 214 -3.23 1.45 2.53
N TYR A 215 -2.13 1.38 1.77
CA TYR A 215 -2.14 1.59 0.30
C TYR A 215 -3.22 0.77 -0.43
N GLY A 216 -3.51 -0.45 0.03
CA GLY A 216 -4.56 -1.31 -0.50
C GLY A 216 -5.94 -0.65 -0.44
N SER A 217 -6.18 0.24 0.54
CA SER A 217 -7.39 1.05 0.60
C SER A 217 -7.52 2.01 -0.60
N TYR A 218 -6.43 2.68 -0.97
CA TYR A 218 -6.37 3.56 -2.13
C TYR A 218 -6.51 2.75 -3.43
N LEU A 219 -5.80 1.62 -3.55
CA LEU A 219 -5.97 0.70 -4.68
C LEU A 219 -7.41 0.21 -4.84
N GLY A 220 -8.08 -0.14 -3.74
CA GLY A 220 -9.49 -0.52 -3.71
C GLY A 220 -10.40 0.61 -4.18
N ALA A 221 -10.17 1.85 -3.71
CA ALA A 221 -10.90 3.03 -4.17
C ALA A 221 -10.68 3.29 -5.67
N VAL A 222 -9.43 3.18 -6.16
CA VAL A 222 -9.10 3.30 -7.58
C VAL A 222 -9.81 2.22 -8.41
N TYR A 223 -9.86 0.98 -7.92
CA TYR A 223 -10.55 -0.11 -8.60
C TYR A 223 -12.06 0.15 -8.72
N THR A 224 -12.73 0.56 -7.64
CA THR A 224 -14.18 0.86 -7.68
C THR A 224 -14.49 2.03 -8.62
N GLN A 225 -13.58 3.02 -8.70
CA GLN A 225 -13.72 4.15 -9.60
C GLN A 225 -13.52 3.77 -11.07
N MET A 226 -12.52 2.93 -11.38
CA MET A 226 -12.19 2.53 -12.75
C MET A 226 -13.16 1.46 -13.30
N PHE A 227 -13.73 0.63 -12.43
CA PHE A 227 -14.56 -0.51 -12.81
C PHE A 227 -15.89 -0.53 -12.03
N PRO A 228 -16.76 0.47 -12.20
CA PRO A 228 -18.01 0.56 -11.46
C PRO A 228 -18.89 -0.67 -11.71
N GLY A 229 -19.51 -1.19 -10.63
CA GLY A 229 -20.38 -2.36 -10.67
C GLY A 229 -19.67 -3.71 -10.77
N ARG A 230 -18.32 -3.73 -10.69
CA ARG A 230 -17.48 -4.95 -10.67
C ARG A 230 -17.06 -5.40 -9.27
N THR A 231 -17.49 -4.68 -8.23
CA THR A 231 -17.33 -5.09 -6.83
C THR A 231 -18.64 -5.56 -6.22
N ASP A 232 -18.53 -6.40 -5.20
CA ASP A 232 -19.64 -6.90 -4.38
C ASP A 232 -19.57 -6.33 -2.96
N ARG A 233 -18.56 -6.72 -2.17
CA ARG A 233 -18.26 -6.13 -0.85
C ARG A 233 -16.87 -5.52 -0.84
N VAL A 234 -16.73 -4.29 -0.35
CA VAL A 234 -15.45 -3.57 -0.31
C VAL A 234 -15.18 -3.11 1.10
N VAL A 235 -14.05 -3.54 1.67
CA VAL A 235 -13.54 -3.09 2.97
C VAL A 235 -12.22 -2.37 2.74
N LEU A 236 -12.15 -1.12 3.16
CA LEU A 236 -10.96 -0.27 3.08
C LEU A 236 -10.52 0.06 4.51
N ASP A 237 -9.52 -0.65 5.00
CA ASP A 237 -9.00 -0.47 6.36
C ASP A 237 -7.81 0.49 6.35
N SER A 238 -7.84 1.46 7.27
CA SER A 238 -6.81 2.46 7.44
C SER A 238 -6.65 3.28 6.17
N ALA A 239 -7.76 3.89 5.74
CA ALA A 239 -7.84 4.61 4.48
C ALA A 239 -7.23 6.03 4.57
N GLY A 240 -6.31 6.35 3.66
CA GLY A 240 -5.74 7.69 3.54
C GLY A 240 -6.62 8.65 2.74
N ASP A 241 -6.21 9.92 2.65
CA ASP A 241 -6.83 10.89 1.74
C ASP A 241 -6.53 10.50 0.28
N PRO A 242 -7.54 10.18 -0.56
CA PRO A 242 -7.32 9.78 -1.94
C PRO A 242 -6.70 10.90 -2.81
N ASP A 243 -6.92 12.17 -2.45
CA ASP A 243 -6.40 13.31 -3.20
C ASP A 243 -4.97 13.69 -2.77
N ALA A 244 -4.50 13.21 -1.63
CA ALA A 244 -3.13 13.41 -1.14
C ALA A 244 -2.19 12.22 -1.44
N TRP A 245 -2.72 11.07 -1.86
CA TRP A 245 -1.91 9.88 -2.13
C TRP A 245 -0.77 10.12 -3.12
N GLY A 246 0.41 9.58 -2.80
CA GLY A 246 1.62 9.61 -3.62
C GLY A 246 2.88 9.80 -2.77
N ALA A 247 4.00 10.17 -3.41
CA ALA A 247 5.30 10.33 -2.75
C ALA A 247 5.37 11.43 -1.69
N ARG A 248 4.31 12.22 -1.51
CA ARG A 248 4.22 13.26 -0.48
C ARG A 248 3.08 13.01 0.52
N ALA A 249 2.54 11.80 0.56
CA ALA A 249 1.40 11.44 1.42
C ALA A 249 1.68 11.55 2.93
N LEU A 250 2.95 11.50 3.35
CA LEU A 250 3.34 11.66 4.76
C LEU A 250 3.27 13.12 5.25
N ARG A 251 3.29 14.11 4.34
CA ARG A 251 3.23 15.52 4.71
C ARG A 251 1.90 15.85 5.39
N GLY A 252 1.96 16.53 6.53
CA GLY A 252 0.78 16.91 7.31
C GLY A 252 0.33 15.83 8.30
N THR A 253 1.15 14.81 8.55
CA THR A 253 0.88 13.75 9.55
C THR A 253 1.79 13.89 10.80
N GLU A 254 2.57 14.96 10.88
CA GLU A 254 3.53 15.24 11.96
C GLU A 254 2.83 15.25 13.33
N ASP A 255 1.69 15.93 13.44
CA ASP A 255 0.91 16.03 14.67
C ASP A 255 0.48 14.66 15.22
N GLU A 256 0.05 13.75 14.35
CA GLU A 256 -0.32 12.38 14.72
C GLU A 256 0.87 11.59 15.24
N ALA A 257 2.02 11.67 14.56
CA ALA A 257 3.24 11.00 15.02
C ALA A 257 3.74 11.54 16.37
N GLU A 258 3.70 12.85 16.57
CA GLU A 258 4.08 13.43 17.87
C GLU A 258 3.09 13.07 18.97
N ARG A 259 1.78 13.03 18.67
CA ARG A 259 0.76 12.61 19.62
C ARG A 259 0.95 11.16 20.04
N ALA A 260 1.23 10.28 19.08
CA ALA A 260 1.54 8.88 19.33
C ALA A 260 2.81 8.75 20.21
N LEU A 261 3.88 9.48 19.88
CA LEU A 261 5.11 9.49 20.68
C LEU A 261 4.87 9.99 22.11
N ARG A 262 4.08 11.06 22.30
CA ARG A 262 3.69 11.56 23.63
C ARG A 262 2.85 10.54 24.41
N GLY A 263 1.91 9.87 23.74
CA GLY A 263 1.08 8.82 24.33
C GLY A 263 1.88 7.58 24.75
N TRP A 264 2.89 7.21 23.97
CA TRP A 264 3.84 6.17 24.34
C TRP A 264 4.76 6.62 25.49
N ALA A 265 5.26 7.86 25.47
CA ALA A 265 6.13 8.40 26.51
C ALA A 265 5.46 8.39 27.89
N ALA A 266 4.15 8.72 27.94
CA ALA A 266 3.37 8.62 29.17
C ALA A 266 3.32 7.19 29.73
N TRP A 267 3.07 6.20 28.87
CA TRP A 267 3.06 4.79 29.26
C TRP A 267 4.44 4.26 29.68
N ALA A 268 5.49 4.71 29.02
CA ALA A 268 6.86 4.32 29.33
C ALA A 268 7.32 4.91 30.68
N ALA A 269 6.89 6.13 31.01
CA ALA A 269 7.19 6.80 32.27
C ALA A 269 6.64 6.03 33.49
N GLU A 270 5.40 5.56 33.41
CA GLU A 270 4.80 4.68 34.43
C GLU A 270 5.58 3.38 34.66
N ARG A 271 6.43 3.00 33.69
CA ARG A 271 7.24 1.77 33.68
C ARG A 271 8.74 2.08 33.74
N HIS A 272 9.11 3.21 34.35
CA HIS A 272 10.50 3.62 34.53
C HIS A 272 11.37 2.51 35.11
N GLY A 273 10.90 1.80 36.13
CA GLY A 273 11.66 0.72 36.76
C GLY A 273 12.03 -0.43 35.81
N ALA A 274 11.26 -0.64 34.73
CA ALA A 274 11.52 -1.68 33.74
C ALA A 274 12.41 -1.19 32.58
N TYR A 275 12.24 0.07 32.14
CA TYR A 275 12.87 0.57 30.92
C TYR A 275 13.99 1.59 31.14
N GLY A 276 13.99 2.30 32.28
CA GLY A 276 15.02 3.28 32.62
C GLY A 276 15.07 4.52 31.71
N LEU A 277 13.96 4.85 31.03
CA LEU A 277 13.88 5.93 30.03
C LEU A 277 13.53 7.30 30.61
N GLY A 278 12.94 7.33 31.80
CA GLY A 278 12.45 8.52 32.50
C GLY A 278 11.27 8.15 33.40
N ALA A 279 11.09 8.83 34.53
CA ALA A 279 9.99 8.64 35.48
C ALA A 279 8.79 9.53 35.18
N THR A 280 8.97 10.55 34.33
CA THR A 280 7.89 11.40 33.81
C THR A 280 7.84 11.37 32.28
N PRO A 281 6.70 11.69 31.66
CA PRO A 281 6.62 11.79 30.19
C PRO A 281 7.66 12.76 29.62
N ALA A 282 7.92 13.86 30.32
CA ALA A 282 8.92 14.86 29.91
C ALA A 282 10.35 14.30 29.92
N GLU A 283 10.72 13.49 30.93
CA GLU A 283 12.03 12.84 30.98
C GLU A 283 12.20 11.77 29.90
N VAL A 284 11.13 11.03 29.57
CA VAL A 284 11.16 10.07 28.47
C VAL A 284 11.37 10.78 27.13
N LEU A 285 10.66 11.89 26.89
CA LEU A 285 10.86 12.70 25.68
C LEU A 285 12.27 13.32 25.64
N ALA A 286 12.80 13.79 26.76
CA ALA A 286 14.19 14.27 26.83
C ALA A 286 15.21 13.16 26.53
N THR A 287 14.92 11.90 26.89
CA THR A 287 15.72 10.75 26.47
C THR A 287 15.67 10.55 24.96
N VAL A 288 14.49 10.69 24.33
CA VAL A 288 14.34 10.63 22.86
C VAL A 288 15.14 11.76 22.19
N ASP A 289 15.01 12.99 22.67
CA ASP A 289 15.76 14.14 22.15
C ASP A 289 17.27 13.94 22.29
N GLY A 290 17.72 13.36 23.40
CA GLY A 290 19.13 13.01 23.62
C GLY A 290 19.66 11.94 22.66
N ILE A 291 18.82 11.00 22.22
CA ILE A 291 19.19 10.02 21.17
C ILE A 291 19.39 10.73 19.83
N VAL A 292 18.46 11.62 19.47
CA VAL A 292 18.52 12.39 18.22
C VAL A 292 19.77 13.27 18.20
N ALA A 293 20.02 14.03 19.26
CA ALA A 293 21.20 14.89 19.37
C ALA A 293 22.51 14.09 19.30
N ALA A 294 22.58 12.91 19.94
CA ALA A 294 23.76 12.06 19.85
C ALA A 294 24.00 11.52 18.43
N ALA A 295 22.94 11.23 17.68
CA ALA A 295 23.03 10.77 16.29
C ALA A 295 23.48 11.90 15.33
N GLU A 296 23.13 13.15 15.62
CA GLU A 296 23.59 14.33 14.87
C GLU A 296 25.10 14.58 15.02
N GLU A 297 25.66 14.32 16.21
CA GLU A 297 27.10 14.37 16.43
C GLU A 297 27.84 13.29 15.64
N ARG A 298 27.31 12.06 15.66
CA ARG A 298 27.86 10.90 14.92
C ARG A 298 26.88 9.73 14.90
N PRO A 299 27.01 8.80 13.95
CA PRO A 299 26.16 7.61 13.91
C PRO A 299 26.22 6.78 15.19
N LEU A 300 25.05 6.31 15.64
CA LEU A 300 24.90 5.41 16.76
C LEU A 300 25.29 3.99 16.34
N ARG A 301 26.10 3.30 17.14
CA ARG A 301 26.46 1.90 16.88
C ARG A 301 25.50 0.96 17.60
N VAL A 302 24.67 0.25 16.84
CA VAL A 302 23.72 -0.75 17.35
C VAL A 302 24.05 -2.10 16.72
N GLY A 303 24.64 -3.00 17.51
CA GLY A 303 25.21 -4.24 16.99
C GLY A 303 26.19 -4.00 15.83
N ARG A 304 25.82 -4.52 14.65
CA ARG A 304 26.59 -4.36 13.40
C ARG A 304 26.25 -3.10 12.59
N TYR A 305 25.25 -2.34 13.01
CA TYR A 305 24.70 -1.22 12.24
C TYR A 305 25.22 0.13 12.72
N GLU A 306 25.34 1.06 11.78
CA GLU A 306 25.46 2.49 12.05
C GLU A 306 24.10 3.15 11.79
N VAL A 307 23.54 3.79 12.81
CA VAL A 307 22.24 4.47 12.76
C VAL A 307 22.48 5.97 12.89
N ASP A 308 22.38 6.69 11.78
CA ASP A 308 22.66 8.13 11.70
C ASP A 308 21.44 9.02 12.04
N ASP A 309 21.66 10.34 12.03
CA ASP A 309 20.64 11.37 12.25
C ASP A 309 19.49 11.35 11.22
N GLN A 310 19.69 10.66 10.10
CA GLN A 310 18.75 10.59 8.99
C GLN A 310 17.87 9.33 9.10
N ALA A 311 18.36 8.27 9.75
CA ALA A 311 17.61 7.06 10.05
C ALA A 311 16.86 7.12 11.39
N VAL A 312 17.42 7.73 12.44
CA VAL A 312 16.82 7.76 13.79
C VAL A 312 15.36 8.26 13.78
N PRO A 313 15.00 9.38 13.12
CA PRO A 313 13.62 9.86 13.11
C PRO A 313 12.62 8.87 12.50
N TYR A 314 13.06 8.09 11.49
CA TYR A 314 12.20 7.04 10.91
C TYR A 314 11.91 5.94 11.94
N LEU A 315 12.94 5.45 12.63
CA LEU A 315 12.77 4.43 13.68
C LEU A 315 11.84 4.91 14.81
N LEU A 316 11.97 6.18 15.19
CA LEU A 316 11.13 6.82 16.21
C LEU A 316 9.70 7.13 15.74
N SER A 317 9.44 7.13 14.42
CA SER A 317 8.12 7.40 13.85
C SER A 317 7.24 6.15 13.75
N VAL A 318 7.83 4.97 13.57
CA VAL A 318 7.09 3.72 13.32
C VAL A 318 6.56 3.13 14.62
N GLY A 319 7.43 2.96 15.62
CA GLY A 319 7.07 2.23 16.85
C GLY A 319 5.90 2.80 17.66
N PRO A 320 5.75 4.13 17.84
CA PRO A 320 4.60 4.70 18.55
C PRO A 320 3.25 4.43 17.88
N GLY A 321 3.23 3.99 16.62
CA GLY A 321 2.02 3.72 15.84
C GLY A 321 1.22 2.49 16.28
N ASP A 322 1.72 1.71 17.25
CA ASP A 322 1.03 0.56 17.84
C ASP A 322 0.93 0.72 19.36
N ASP A 323 -0.28 0.98 19.85
CA ASP A 323 -0.52 1.15 21.27
C ASP A 323 -0.86 -0.14 22.03
N ARG A 324 -0.84 -1.31 21.39
CA ARG A 324 -1.00 -2.60 22.07
C ARG A 324 0.15 -2.83 23.05
N PRO A 325 -0.06 -3.58 24.14
CA PRO A 325 0.99 -3.82 25.13
C PRO A 325 2.30 -4.37 24.54
N ALA A 326 2.21 -5.26 23.54
CA ALA A 326 3.37 -5.82 22.86
C ALA A 326 4.13 -4.76 22.05
N GLY A 327 3.44 -3.99 21.19
CA GLY A 327 4.04 -2.93 20.39
C GLY A 327 4.69 -1.84 21.24
N ARG A 328 4.03 -1.40 22.32
CA ARG A 328 4.62 -0.43 23.26
C ARG A 328 5.88 -0.96 23.94
N ALA A 329 5.91 -2.23 24.30
CA ALA A 329 7.06 -2.87 24.93
C ALA A 329 8.23 -3.05 23.94
N GLU A 330 7.94 -3.45 22.70
CA GLU A 330 8.93 -3.54 21.62
C GLU A 330 9.55 -2.18 21.31
N PHE A 331 8.72 -1.13 21.19
CA PHE A 331 9.23 0.22 20.97
C PHE A 331 10.06 0.72 22.17
N ALA A 332 9.67 0.39 23.40
CA ALA A 332 10.48 0.72 24.57
C ALA A 332 11.82 -0.03 24.61
N ALA A 333 11.87 -1.28 24.16
CA ALA A 333 13.14 -2.00 23.98
C ALA A 333 14.01 -1.31 22.92
N THR A 334 13.42 -0.89 21.80
CA THR A 334 14.11 -0.14 20.74
C THR A 334 14.71 1.16 21.25
N VAL A 335 13.92 2.00 21.91
CA VAL A 335 14.39 3.28 22.46
C VAL A 335 15.48 3.06 23.52
N ARG A 336 15.37 2.02 24.35
CA ARG A 336 16.40 1.66 25.32
C ARG A 336 17.72 1.27 24.66
N THR A 337 17.68 0.50 23.57
CA THR A 337 18.87 0.13 22.80
C THR A 337 19.52 1.35 22.14
N LEU A 338 18.72 2.22 21.51
CA LEU A 338 19.21 3.48 20.95
C LEU A 338 19.80 4.40 22.03
N TYR A 339 19.20 4.44 23.22
CA TYR A 339 19.70 5.22 24.35
C TYR A 339 21.04 4.71 24.89
N ALA A 340 21.21 3.38 24.96
CA ALA A 340 22.50 2.79 25.31
C ALA A 340 23.58 3.17 24.29
N ALA A 341 23.25 3.10 22.99
CA ALA A 341 24.16 3.49 21.91
C ALA A 341 24.52 4.98 21.96
N ALA A 342 23.53 5.87 22.19
CA ALA A 342 23.75 7.31 22.37
C ALA A 342 24.74 7.61 23.51
N ARG A 343 24.75 6.78 24.55
CA ARG A 343 25.68 6.86 25.68
C ARG A 343 26.99 6.09 25.48
N ARG A 344 27.29 5.65 24.25
CA ARG A 344 28.51 4.89 23.92
C ARG A 344 28.64 3.58 24.69
N ARG A 345 27.51 3.00 25.13
CA ARG A 345 27.47 1.70 25.78
C ARG A 345 27.20 0.62 24.73
N PRO A 346 27.58 -0.64 24.99
CA PRO A 346 27.18 -1.76 24.14
C PRO A 346 25.65 -1.77 23.97
N ALA A 347 25.20 -1.86 22.72
CA ALA A 347 23.80 -1.85 22.35
C ALA A 347 23.52 -3.06 21.44
N ASP A 348 23.02 -4.12 22.04
CA ASP A 348 22.55 -5.31 21.33
C ASP A 348 21.11 -5.08 20.86
N PRO A 349 20.82 -5.15 19.55
CA PRO A 349 19.46 -4.97 19.07
C PRO A 349 18.51 -6.10 19.48
N GLY A 350 19.00 -7.32 19.76
CA GLY A 350 18.11 -8.48 19.82
C GLY A 350 17.46 -8.78 18.46
N PRO A 351 16.71 -9.89 18.34
CA PRO A 351 16.26 -10.39 17.03
C PRO A 351 15.27 -9.46 16.32
N GLU A 352 14.33 -8.84 17.04
CA GLU A 352 13.30 -7.97 16.47
C GLU A 352 13.91 -6.70 15.87
N LEU A 353 14.69 -5.95 16.65
CA LEU A 353 15.35 -4.75 16.15
C LEU A 353 16.48 -5.09 15.15
N ASP A 354 17.15 -6.25 15.26
CA ASP A 354 18.16 -6.65 14.26
C ASP A 354 17.52 -6.85 12.89
N GLY A 355 16.36 -7.54 12.84
CA GLY A 355 15.59 -7.71 11.61
C GLY A 355 15.08 -6.37 11.06
N PHE A 356 14.56 -5.50 11.92
CA PHE A 356 14.11 -4.17 11.49
C PHE A 356 15.27 -3.31 10.95
N LEU A 357 16.42 -3.29 11.62
CA LEU A 357 17.60 -2.57 11.14
C LEU A 357 18.18 -3.19 9.87
N ALA A 358 18.17 -4.52 9.73
CA ALA A 358 18.56 -5.21 8.50
C ALA A 358 17.71 -4.75 7.33
N PHE A 359 16.38 -4.76 7.52
CA PHE A 359 15.42 -4.26 6.54
C PHE A 359 15.67 -2.79 6.20
N VAL A 360 15.78 -1.91 7.18
CA VAL A 360 15.86 -0.45 6.95
C VAL A 360 17.20 -0.04 6.35
N LEU A 361 18.32 -0.60 6.82
CA LEU A 361 19.67 -0.06 6.60
C LEU A 361 20.49 -0.85 5.59
N THR A 362 20.04 -2.01 5.13
CA THR A 362 20.82 -2.87 4.22
C THR A 362 20.04 -3.22 2.95
N SER A 363 20.71 -3.87 2.00
CA SER A 363 20.08 -4.33 0.77
C SER A 363 19.00 -5.40 0.98
N GLU A 364 18.89 -6.00 2.17
CA GLU A 364 17.88 -7.02 2.47
C GLU A 364 16.44 -6.54 2.24
N GLY A 365 16.14 -5.26 2.50
CA GLY A 365 14.82 -4.69 2.23
C GLY A 365 14.61 -4.17 0.80
N SER A 366 15.65 -4.17 -0.06
CA SER A 366 15.55 -3.68 -1.45
C SER A 366 14.42 -4.33 -2.26
N PRO A 367 14.16 -5.66 -2.16
CA PRO A 367 13.07 -6.30 -2.89
C PRO A 367 11.66 -5.81 -2.51
N LEU A 368 11.47 -5.26 -1.30
CA LEU A 368 10.21 -4.64 -0.88
C LEU A 368 10.18 -3.15 -1.20
N ALA A 369 11.29 -2.45 -0.95
CA ALA A 369 11.39 -1.01 -1.12
C ALA A 369 11.36 -0.56 -2.59
N SER A 370 11.97 -1.34 -3.47
CA SER A 370 12.06 -1.04 -4.90
C SER A 370 10.69 -0.93 -5.59
N PRO A 371 9.79 -1.95 -5.50
CA PRO A 371 8.47 -1.82 -6.10
C PRO A 371 7.60 -0.80 -5.36
N ALA A 372 7.75 -0.64 -4.04
CA ALA A 372 7.05 0.37 -3.27
C ALA A 372 7.33 1.80 -3.80
N ALA A 373 8.60 2.12 -4.01
CA ALA A 373 9.00 3.39 -4.60
C ALA A 373 8.53 3.51 -6.06
N ALA A 374 8.67 2.45 -6.86
CA ALA A 374 8.24 2.48 -8.26
C ALA A 374 6.73 2.79 -8.40
N ILE A 375 5.88 2.12 -7.62
CA ILE A 375 4.44 2.36 -7.58
C ILE A 375 4.14 3.79 -7.13
N THR A 376 4.75 4.22 -6.02
CA THR A 376 4.54 5.54 -5.43
C THR A 376 4.95 6.68 -6.39
N CYS A 377 6.08 6.54 -7.08
CA CYS A 377 6.54 7.51 -8.07
C CYS A 377 5.74 7.46 -9.38
N GLY A 378 5.17 6.29 -9.72
CA GLY A 378 4.31 6.07 -10.88
C GLY A 378 2.90 6.61 -10.72
N ASP A 379 2.45 6.89 -9.49
CA ASP A 379 1.07 7.30 -9.19
C ASP A 379 0.82 8.80 -9.29
N ARG A 380 1.77 9.64 -8.85
CA ARG A 380 1.57 11.09 -8.79
C ARG A 380 2.87 11.85 -9.03
N ALA A 381 2.77 12.92 -9.82
CA ALA A 381 3.90 13.79 -10.10
C ALA A 381 4.27 14.59 -8.86
N VAL A 382 5.56 14.86 -8.71
CA VAL A 382 6.11 15.64 -7.60
C VAL A 382 7.02 16.76 -8.10
N PRO A 383 7.25 17.82 -7.31
CA PRO A 383 8.28 18.80 -7.60
C PRO A 383 9.63 18.12 -7.82
N ARG A 384 10.39 18.63 -8.79
CA ARG A 384 11.73 18.14 -9.15
C ARG A 384 12.86 19.00 -8.56
N ASP A 385 12.52 20.19 -8.10
CA ASP A 385 13.44 21.16 -7.52
C ASP A 385 13.73 20.81 -6.04
N PRO A 386 14.98 20.50 -5.66
CA PRO A 386 15.36 20.26 -4.27
C PRO A 386 15.07 21.43 -3.33
N ASP A 387 15.15 22.67 -3.80
CA ASP A 387 14.94 23.84 -2.92
C ASP A 387 13.50 23.92 -2.40
N ALA A 388 12.52 23.48 -3.19
CA ALA A 388 11.13 23.38 -2.74
C ALA A 388 10.97 22.43 -1.53
N TYR A 389 11.70 21.30 -1.51
CA TYR A 389 11.67 20.36 -0.38
C TYR A 389 12.43 20.91 0.82
N TRP A 390 13.56 21.58 0.60
CA TRP A 390 14.29 22.26 1.67
C TRP A 390 13.38 23.28 2.38
N ASP A 391 12.67 24.10 1.62
CA ASP A 391 11.75 25.08 2.16
C ASP A 391 10.59 24.43 2.93
N ASP A 392 10.04 23.33 2.44
CA ASP A 392 9.02 22.55 3.15
C ASP A 392 9.55 21.97 4.47
N VAL A 393 10.77 21.42 4.46
CA VAL A 393 11.46 20.92 5.65
C VAL A 393 11.64 22.03 6.69
N GLN A 394 12.09 23.22 6.26
CA GLN A 394 12.33 24.34 7.18
C GLN A 394 11.02 24.89 7.77
N ARG A 395 9.96 24.98 6.96
CA ARG A 395 8.63 25.36 7.46
C ARG A 395 8.10 24.36 8.49
N SER A 396 8.15 23.07 8.18
CA SER A 396 7.61 22.04 9.07
C SER A 396 8.44 21.90 10.35
N ARG A 397 9.78 21.92 10.26
CA ARG A 397 10.68 21.79 11.42
C ARG A 397 10.45 22.84 12.50
N ALA A 398 10.05 24.05 12.13
CA ALA A 398 9.76 25.11 13.10
C ALA A 398 8.66 24.73 14.10
N LEU A 399 7.74 23.84 13.70
CA LEU A 399 6.66 23.32 14.53
C LEU A 399 6.92 21.87 14.98
N HIS A 400 7.57 21.08 14.13
CA HIS A 400 7.78 19.65 14.29
C HIS A 400 9.26 19.29 14.12
N PRO A 401 10.12 19.58 15.11
CA PRO A 401 11.57 19.46 14.95
C PRO A 401 12.04 18.03 14.64
N LEU A 402 11.37 17.01 15.21
CA LEU A 402 11.71 15.60 14.99
C LEU A 402 11.16 15.05 13.67
N PHE A 403 9.85 15.21 13.43
CA PHE A 403 9.18 14.55 12.30
C PHE A 403 8.99 15.42 11.06
N GLY A 404 9.08 16.75 11.17
CA GLY A 404 8.99 17.64 10.03
C GLY A 404 10.07 17.36 8.97
N PRO A 405 11.36 17.26 9.35
CA PRO A 405 12.44 16.88 8.45
C PRO A 405 12.33 15.47 7.86
N LEU A 406 11.65 14.54 8.55
CA LEU A 406 11.35 13.22 8.02
C LEU A 406 10.24 13.30 6.97
N LYS A 407 9.09 13.86 7.31
CA LYS A 407 7.86 13.76 6.51
C LYS A 407 7.83 14.70 5.30
N ASN A 408 8.73 15.69 5.24
CA ASN A 408 8.84 16.65 4.14
C ASN A 408 10.13 16.53 3.32
N ASN A 409 10.96 15.51 3.58
CA ASN A 409 12.22 15.37 2.86
C ASN A 409 12.01 15.11 1.35
N ILE A 410 13.08 15.32 0.58
CA ILE A 410 13.18 14.84 -0.79
C ILE A 410 13.46 13.32 -0.81
N TRP A 411 12.80 12.61 -1.71
CA TRP A 411 12.88 11.15 -1.88
C TRP A 411 13.05 10.78 -3.38
N PRO A 412 13.23 9.49 -3.75
CA PRO A 412 13.67 9.12 -5.09
C PRO A 412 12.73 9.60 -6.20
N CYS A 413 11.44 9.81 -5.91
CA CYS A 413 10.46 10.28 -6.89
C CYS A 413 10.78 11.65 -7.50
N ALA A 414 11.49 12.53 -6.78
CA ALA A 414 11.95 13.81 -7.33
C ALA A 414 13.02 13.62 -8.42
N PHE A 415 13.69 12.46 -8.45
CA PHE A 415 14.73 12.11 -9.41
C PHE A 415 14.32 10.97 -10.35
N TRP A 416 13.06 10.51 -10.27
CA TRP A 416 12.58 9.37 -11.06
C TRP A 416 12.69 9.65 -12.56
N PRO A 417 13.15 8.69 -13.38
CA PRO A 417 13.45 8.95 -14.79
C PRO A 417 12.23 9.40 -15.61
N ASN A 418 11.04 8.95 -15.22
CA ASN A 418 9.79 9.26 -15.90
C ASN A 418 8.78 9.85 -14.90
N GLY A 419 7.92 10.75 -15.37
CA GLY A 419 6.70 11.11 -14.64
C GLY A 419 5.62 10.03 -14.76
N PRO A 420 4.52 10.14 -13.98
CA PRO A 420 3.35 9.27 -14.16
C PRO A 420 2.84 9.30 -15.60
N ARG A 421 2.51 8.13 -16.14
CA ARG A 421 1.94 8.01 -17.50
C ARG A 421 0.52 8.55 -17.60
N GLU A 422 -0.22 8.50 -16.50
CA GLU A 422 -1.61 8.89 -16.41
C GLU A 422 -1.80 9.82 -15.22
N ALA A 423 -2.81 10.69 -15.28
CA ALA A 423 -3.20 11.48 -14.13
C ALA A 423 -3.70 10.56 -12.99
N PRO A 424 -3.50 10.95 -11.72
CA PRO A 424 -4.08 10.23 -10.60
C PRO A 424 -5.59 10.06 -10.76
N THR A 425 -6.11 8.91 -10.33
CA THR A 425 -7.56 8.66 -10.36
C THR A 425 -8.25 9.56 -9.35
N ARG A 426 -9.15 10.43 -9.81
CA ARG A 426 -10.03 11.17 -8.90
C ARG A 426 -11.10 10.21 -8.34
N ILE A 427 -11.10 10.01 -7.03
CA ILE A 427 -12.09 9.18 -6.36
C ILE A 427 -13.36 9.99 -6.14
N GLY A 428 -14.50 9.45 -6.55
CA GLY A 428 -15.78 10.15 -6.49
C GLY A 428 -16.92 9.27 -6.99
N ASN A 429 -17.34 8.28 -6.20
CA ASN A 429 -18.40 7.36 -6.60
C ASN A 429 -19.24 6.86 -5.40
N ALA A 430 -20.37 6.23 -5.69
CA ALA A 430 -21.33 5.75 -4.69
C ALA A 430 -21.24 4.23 -4.44
N THR A 431 -20.10 3.59 -4.73
CA THR A 431 -19.94 2.15 -4.50
C THR A 431 -20.08 1.83 -3.00
N PRO A 432 -20.98 0.92 -2.58
CA PRO A 432 -21.09 0.50 -1.20
C PRO A 432 -19.74 -0.01 -0.67
N THR A 433 -19.22 0.66 0.34
CA THR A 433 -17.88 0.41 0.89
C THR A 433 -17.90 0.59 2.40
N LEU A 434 -17.29 -0.33 3.15
CA LEU A 434 -17.02 -0.14 4.57
C LEU A 434 -15.59 0.39 4.73
N ILE A 435 -15.45 1.59 5.26
CA ILE A 435 -14.15 2.16 5.63
C ILE A 435 -13.93 1.89 7.12
N VAL A 436 -12.77 1.40 7.49
CA VAL A 436 -12.39 1.09 8.88
C VAL A 436 -11.21 1.99 9.25
N SER A 437 -11.26 2.69 10.38
CA SER A 437 -10.22 3.66 10.73
C SER A 437 -10.09 3.90 12.24
N ALA A 438 -8.85 4.05 12.71
CA ALA A 438 -8.53 4.37 14.09
C ALA A 438 -8.34 5.89 14.21
N THR A 439 -8.82 6.47 15.31
CA THR A 439 -8.66 7.91 15.52
C THR A 439 -7.20 8.36 15.69
N GLY A 440 -6.33 7.43 16.09
CA GLY A 440 -4.89 7.66 16.28
C GLY A 440 -4.01 7.06 15.18
N ASP A 441 -4.55 6.68 14.02
CA ASP A 441 -3.71 6.19 12.91
C ASP A 441 -2.67 7.25 12.51
N THR A 442 -1.39 6.86 12.54
CA THR A 442 -0.24 7.75 12.28
C THR A 442 0.27 7.72 10.85
N ALA A 443 -0.17 6.73 10.06
CA ALA A 443 0.24 6.52 8.67
C ALA A 443 -0.85 7.00 7.70
N THR A 444 -2.10 6.63 7.94
CA THR A 444 -3.27 7.10 7.18
C THR A 444 -4.28 7.74 8.13
N THR A 445 -4.03 9.02 8.42
CA THR A 445 -4.72 9.74 9.50
C THR A 445 -6.25 9.64 9.40
N TYR A 446 -6.91 9.71 10.56
CA TYR A 446 -8.38 9.71 10.61
C TYR A 446 -9.00 10.82 9.76
N ALA A 447 -8.33 11.98 9.65
CA ALA A 447 -8.74 13.05 8.74
C ALA A 447 -8.73 12.60 7.27
N GLY A 448 -7.72 11.83 6.87
CA GLY A 448 -7.64 11.17 5.56
C GLY A 448 -8.74 10.14 5.35
N SER A 449 -9.03 9.29 6.34
CA SER A 449 -10.15 8.34 6.25
C SER A 449 -11.50 9.06 6.09
N ARG A 450 -11.69 10.19 6.79
CA ARG A 450 -12.87 11.04 6.59
C ARG A 450 -12.89 11.69 5.20
N ALA A 451 -11.75 12.00 4.60
CA ALA A 451 -11.67 12.49 3.22
C ALA A 451 -12.06 11.39 2.22
N MET A 452 -11.55 10.17 2.39
CA MET A 452 -11.97 9.01 1.61
C MET A 452 -13.49 8.76 1.74
N HIS A 453 -14.03 8.82 2.96
CA HIS A 453 -15.47 8.67 3.21
C HIS A 453 -16.32 9.73 2.48
N ARG A 454 -15.85 10.99 2.45
CA ARG A 454 -16.51 12.05 1.67
C ARG A 454 -16.45 11.78 0.15
N ALA A 455 -15.34 11.23 -0.34
CA ALA A 455 -15.15 10.91 -1.75
C ALA A 455 -15.99 9.69 -2.19
N LEU A 456 -16.16 8.71 -1.31
CA LEU A 456 -16.98 7.51 -1.54
C LEU A 456 -18.36 7.68 -0.90
N THR A 457 -19.28 8.37 -1.58
CA THR A 457 -20.58 8.77 -1.02
C THR A 457 -21.52 7.61 -0.65
N GLY A 458 -21.22 6.40 -1.14
CA GLY A 458 -21.92 5.17 -0.78
C GLY A 458 -21.34 4.44 0.43
N SER A 459 -20.30 5.00 1.06
CA SER A 459 -19.57 4.33 2.13
C SER A 459 -20.19 4.51 3.52
N ARG A 460 -19.71 3.70 4.46
CA ARG A 460 -19.87 3.91 5.91
C ARG A 460 -18.50 3.89 6.56
N LEU A 461 -18.31 4.75 7.55
CA LEU A 461 -17.06 4.85 8.31
C LEU A 461 -17.22 4.20 9.68
N LEU A 462 -16.62 3.02 9.85
CA LEU A 462 -16.44 2.37 11.15
C LEU A 462 -15.21 2.97 11.85
N THR A 463 -15.46 3.72 12.92
CA THR A 463 -14.40 4.41 13.69
C THR A 463 -14.03 3.61 14.93
N LEU A 464 -12.75 3.30 15.12
CA LEU A 464 -12.19 2.83 16.39
C LEU A 464 -11.59 4.02 17.15
N ARG A 465 -12.24 4.45 18.23
CA ARG A 465 -11.78 5.56 19.06
C ARG A 465 -10.79 5.09 20.11
N GLY A 466 -9.83 5.97 20.42
CA GLY A 466 -8.88 5.75 21.51
C GLY A 466 -7.74 4.79 21.18
N ALA A 467 -7.70 4.22 19.97
CA ALA A 467 -6.58 3.42 19.48
C ALA A 467 -5.61 4.27 18.64
N THR A 468 -4.32 4.03 18.84
CA THR A 468 -3.21 4.38 17.95
C THR A 468 -2.78 3.08 17.26
N ALA A 469 -3.25 2.88 16.04
CA ALA A 469 -3.04 1.66 15.27
C ALA A 469 -3.14 1.98 13.77
N HIS A 470 -2.48 1.17 12.96
CA HIS A 470 -2.57 1.17 11.50
C HIS A 470 -2.77 -0.27 11.03
N GLY A 471 -3.86 -0.53 10.32
CA GLY A 471 -4.42 -1.88 10.13
C GLY A 471 -5.19 -2.32 11.37
N ILE A 472 -6.51 -2.55 11.24
CA ILE A 472 -7.38 -2.78 12.40
C ILE A 472 -8.02 -4.16 12.35
N TYR A 473 -8.82 -4.41 11.33
CA TYR A 473 -9.59 -5.62 11.18
C TYR A 473 -8.69 -6.85 11.12
N GLY A 474 -8.83 -7.76 12.08
CA GLY A 474 -8.00 -8.96 12.19
C GLY A 474 -6.56 -8.75 12.63
N GLU A 475 -6.09 -7.50 12.76
CA GLU A 475 -4.70 -7.17 13.13
C GLU A 475 -4.62 -6.58 14.53
N TYR A 476 -5.46 -5.58 14.84
CA TYR A 476 -5.44 -4.91 16.13
C TYR A 476 -6.08 -5.76 17.25
N GLY A 477 -7.06 -6.59 16.91
CA GLY A 477 -7.75 -7.50 17.83
C GLY A 477 -8.93 -6.88 18.57
N ASP A 478 -9.57 -5.85 18.01
CA ASP A 478 -10.78 -5.26 18.58
C ASP A 478 -12.04 -6.03 18.16
N ALA A 479 -12.74 -6.61 19.14
CA ALA A 479 -13.89 -7.48 18.89
C ALA A 479 -15.09 -6.72 18.28
N CYS A 480 -15.29 -5.44 18.62
CA CYS A 480 -16.37 -4.63 18.06
C CYS A 480 -16.12 -4.38 16.56
N VAL A 481 -14.89 -4.01 16.18
CA VAL A 481 -14.49 -3.83 14.79
C VAL A 481 -14.61 -5.13 14.01
N ASP A 482 -14.00 -6.21 14.52
CA ASP A 482 -14.00 -7.51 13.84
C ASP A 482 -15.42 -8.05 13.63
N THR A 483 -16.32 -7.83 14.59
CA THR A 483 -17.72 -8.23 14.48
C THR A 483 -18.45 -7.42 13.41
N ALA A 484 -18.26 -6.10 13.39
CA ALA A 484 -18.91 -5.22 12.41
C ALA A 484 -18.44 -5.52 10.97
N VAL A 485 -17.14 -5.72 10.77
CA VAL A 485 -16.59 -6.07 9.45
C VAL A 485 -17.05 -7.46 9.03
N ASN A 486 -17.03 -8.45 9.92
CA ASN A 486 -17.53 -9.79 9.63
C ASN A 486 -19.03 -9.80 9.30
N ALA A 487 -19.84 -8.98 9.97
CA ALA A 487 -21.26 -8.84 9.66
C ALA A 487 -21.48 -8.28 8.25
N TYR A 488 -20.72 -7.25 7.86
CA TYR A 488 -20.78 -6.71 6.50
C TYR A 488 -20.31 -7.74 5.46
N LEU A 489 -19.18 -8.41 5.69
CA LEU A 489 -18.71 -9.46 4.81
C LEU A 489 -19.70 -10.63 4.72
N ALA A 490 -20.39 -10.96 5.81
CA ALA A 490 -21.35 -12.05 5.83
C ALA A 490 -22.66 -11.75 5.10
N THR A 491 -23.13 -10.50 5.13
CA THR A 491 -24.48 -10.12 4.70
C THR A 491 -24.49 -9.24 3.46
N GLY A 492 -23.44 -8.44 3.25
CA GLY A 492 -23.37 -7.39 2.23
C GLY A 492 -24.14 -6.12 2.61
N LEU A 493 -24.70 -6.07 3.82
CA LEU A 493 -25.45 -4.91 4.31
C LEU A 493 -24.50 -4.01 5.10
N LEU A 494 -24.34 -2.78 4.62
CA LEU A 494 -23.62 -1.75 5.37
C LEU A 494 -24.44 -1.35 6.62
N PRO A 495 -23.76 -0.91 7.70
CA PRO A 495 -24.42 -0.27 8.82
C PRO A 495 -25.32 0.90 8.38
N ALA A 496 -26.45 1.09 9.07
CA ALA A 496 -27.40 2.16 8.72
C ALA A 496 -26.78 3.56 8.83
N ALA A 497 -25.95 3.76 9.87
CA ALA A 497 -25.16 4.95 10.15
C ALA A 497 -23.68 4.59 10.31
N ASP A 498 -22.81 5.58 10.43
CA ASP A 498 -21.38 5.37 10.70
C ASP A 498 -21.18 4.84 12.14
N PRO A 499 -20.75 3.57 12.31
CA PRO A 499 -20.61 2.98 13.64
C PRO A 499 -19.31 3.44 14.33
N THR A 500 -19.30 3.34 15.65
CA THR A 500 -18.14 3.65 16.49
C THR A 500 -17.89 2.51 17.48
N CYS A 501 -16.63 2.12 17.60
CA CYS A 501 -16.09 1.21 18.61
C CYS A 501 -15.10 1.98 19.50
N ASP A 502 -14.89 1.51 20.72
CA ASP A 502 -13.96 2.11 21.69
C ASP A 502 -12.88 1.10 22.07
N ALA A 503 -11.61 1.50 21.91
CA ALA A 503 -10.49 0.66 22.29
C ALA A 503 -10.49 0.40 23.81
N GLY A 504 -10.21 -0.85 24.20
CA GLY A 504 -10.10 -1.23 25.60
C GLY A 504 -11.43 -1.47 26.32
N THR A 505 -12.58 -1.33 25.65
CA THR A 505 -13.86 -1.86 26.14
C THR A 505 -14.13 -3.21 25.49
N ALA A 506 -13.65 -4.28 26.11
CA ALA A 506 -13.98 -5.66 25.78
C ALA A 506 -14.87 -6.27 26.87
#